data_AF-A0A1J4RWB7-F1
#
_entry.id   AF-A0A1J4RWB7-F1
#
_cell.length_a   1.000
_cell.length_b   1.000
_cell.length_c   1.000
_cell.angle_alpha   90.00
_cell.angle_beta   90.00
_cell.angle_gamma   90.00
#
_symmetry.space_group_name_H-M   'P 1'
#
loop_
_entity.id
_entity.type
_entity.pdbx_description
1 polymer ?
#
loop_
_entity_poly.entity_id
_entity_poly.type
_entity_poly.pdbx_seq_one_letter_code
_entity_poly.pdbx_strand_id
1 'polypeptide(L)'
;MNKPGFSSMTKILDKYELDETKQKRISREWQDYAYRLAVALDDTKHTAIYMRIVKTAPRELVEKAKSFVMDAGARSKGKMFMWKLKQLKEEERDKSLVE
;
A
#
# COMPACT_ATOMS: atom_id res chain seq x y z
N MET A 1 -27.54 14.43 -28.64
CA MET A 1 -26.51 13.64 -27.93
C MET A 1 -25.15 14.22 -28.29
N ASN A 2 -24.51 14.98 -27.40
CA ASN A 2 -23.15 15.49 -27.63
C ASN A 2 -22.14 14.39 -27.28
N LYS A 3 -21.47 13.84 -28.29
CA LYS A 3 -20.32 12.95 -28.08
C LYS A 3 -19.12 13.82 -27.67
N PRO A 4 -18.42 13.53 -26.56
CA PRO A 4 -17.21 14.26 -26.22
C PRO A 4 -16.14 13.97 -27.27
N GLY A 5 -15.78 14.99 -28.06
CA GLY A 5 -14.66 14.92 -28.99
C GLY A 5 -13.30 14.96 -28.26
N PHE A 6 -12.24 14.62 -29.00
CA PHE A 6 -10.87 14.62 -28.49
C PHE A 6 -10.49 16.00 -27.95
N SER A 7 -10.04 16.07 -26.70
CA SER A 7 -9.59 17.31 -26.06
C SER A 7 -8.08 17.48 -26.26
N SER A 8 -7.65 18.73 -26.51
CA SER A 8 -6.23 19.09 -26.57
C SER A 8 -5.54 18.75 -25.25
N MET A 9 -4.34 18.16 -25.33
CA MET A 9 -3.51 17.75 -24.19
C MET A 9 -3.28 18.92 -23.21
N THR A 10 -3.01 20.13 -23.71
CA THR A 10 -2.83 21.34 -22.89
C THR A 10 -4.05 21.60 -22.00
N LYS A 11 -5.26 21.43 -22.55
CA LYS A 11 -6.53 21.65 -21.84
C LYS A 11 -6.80 20.60 -20.76
N ILE A 12 -6.17 19.42 -20.86
CA ILE A 12 -6.22 18.38 -19.83
C ILE A 12 -5.23 18.72 -18.71
N LEU A 13 -4.02 19.16 -19.07
CA LEU A 13 -2.98 19.55 -18.12
C LEU A 13 -3.34 20.81 -17.32
N ASP A 14 -4.00 21.80 -17.93
CA ASP A 14 -4.46 23.01 -17.24
C ASP A 14 -5.49 22.72 -16.12
N LYS A 15 -6.23 21.61 -16.22
CA LYS A 15 -7.16 21.17 -15.18
C LYS A 15 -6.47 20.38 -14.06
N TYR A 16 -5.23 19.96 -14.29
CA TYR A 16 -4.46 19.20 -13.33
C TYR A 16 -3.82 20.17 -12.34
N GLU A 17 -4.61 20.59 -11.35
CA GLU A 17 -4.08 21.40 -10.26
C GLU A 17 -3.13 20.55 -9.41
N LEU A 18 -1.83 20.84 -9.52
CA LEU A 18 -0.78 20.37 -8.60
C LEU A 18 -0.88 21.09 -7.25
N ASP A 19 -2.09 21.19 -6.72
CA ASP A 19 -2.33 21.85 -5.45
C ASP A 19 -1.81 20.91 -4.35
N GLU A 20 -0.57 21.16 -3.90
CA GLU A 20 0.07 20.43 -2.80
C GLU A 20 -0.84 20.36 -1.56
N THR A 21 -1.72 21.35 -1.39
CA THR A 21 -2.69 21.40 -0.28
C THR A 21 -3.90 20.48 -0.46
N LYS A 22 -4.17 19.97 -1.68
CA LYS A 22 -5.25 19.00 -1.95
C LYS A 22 -4.84 17.55 -1.71
N GLN A 23 -3.55 17.25 -1.60
CA GLN A 23 -3.05 15.96 -1.09
C GLN A 23 -3.22 15.85 0.44
N LYS A 24 -4.40 16.17 0.97
CA LYS A 24 -4.68 16.35 2.41
C LYS A 24 -4.40 15.13 3.30
N ARG A 25 -4.07 13.97 2.73
CA ARG A 25 -3.92 12.70 3.49
C ARG A 25 -2.57 12.00 3.31
N ILE A 26 -1.72 12.43 2.38
CA ILE A 26 -0.40 11.84 2.14
C ILE A 26 0.63 12.96 2.28
N SER A 27 1.20 13.09 3.48
CA SER A 27 2.29 14.01 3.78
C SER A 27 3.63 13.30 3.99
N ARG A 28 3.62 11.98 4.13
CA ARG A 28 4.81 11.16 4.40
C ARG A 28 4.86 9.95 3.49
N GLU A 29 6.08 9.52 3.14
CA GLU A 29 6.32 8.34 2.27
C GLU A 29 5.57 7.10 2.77
N TRP A 30 5.61 6.83 4.08
CA TRP A 30 4.96 5.64 4.64
C TRP A 30 3.44 5.65 4.52
N GLN A 31 2.81 6.83 4.37
CA GLN A 31 1.37 6.93 4.12
C GLN A 31 1.04 6.57 2.68
N ASP A 32 1.84 7.06 1.72
CA ASP A 32 1.74 6.68 0.31
C ASP A 32 1.96 5.17 0.15
N TYR A 33 3.03 4.65 0.75
CA TYR A 33 3.33 3.22 0.70
C TYR A 33 2.24 2.37 1.33
N ALA A 34 1.69 2.77 2.48
CA ALA A 34 0.58 2.04 3.09
C ALA A 34 -0.68 2.02 2.20
N TYR A 35 -0.96 3.11 1.48
CA TYR A 35 -2.05 3.15 0.51
C TYR A 35 -1.77 2.23 -0.68
N ARG A 36 -0.57 2.29 -1.27
CA ARG A 36 -0.16 1.38 -2.36
C ARG A 36 -0.20 -0.08 -1.94
N LEU A 37 0.18 -0.39 -0.70
CA LEU A 37 0.08 -1.73 -0.13
C LEU A 37 -1.39 -2.16 -0.04
N ALA A 38 -2.27 -1.31 0.46
CA ALA A 38 -3.70 -1.60 0.53
C ALA A 38 -4.32 -1.83 -0.87
N VAL A 39 -3.89 -1.07 -1.88
CA VAL A 39 -4.27 -1.27 -3.28
C VAL A 39 -3.76 -2.62 -3.81
N ALA A 40 -2.49 -2.95 -3.59
CA ALA A 40 -1.91 -4.22 -4.04
C ALA A 40 -2.61 -5.45 -3.44
N LEU A 41 -3.04 -5.33 -2.18
CA LEU A 41 -3.77 -6.35 -1.44
C LEU A 41 -5.29 -6.34 -1.71
N ASP A 42 -5.77 -5.48 -2.60
CA ASP A 42 -7.20 -5.31 -2.89
C ASP A 42 -8.05 -5.06 -1.62
N ASP A 43 -7.51 -4.24 -0.71
CA ASP A 43 -8.06 -4.03 0.64
C ASP A 43 -7.97 -2.56 1.10
N THR A 44 -8.31 -1.64 0.20
CA THR A 44 -8.27 -0.18 0.44
C THR A 44 -9.16 0.27 1.61
N LYS A 45 -10.24 -0.46 1.90
CA LYS A 45 -11.10 -0.23 3.08
C LYS A 45 -10.35 -0.28 4.42
N HIS A 46 -9.22 -0.98 4.49
CA HIS A 46 -8.41 -1.10 5.71
C HIS A 46 -7.09 -0.33 5.64
N THR A 47 -6.97 0.70 4.78
CA THR A 47 -5.76 1.53 4.64
C THR A 47 -5.20 2.03 5.98
N ALA A 48 -6.07 2.38 6.95
CA ALA A 48 -5.65 2.80 8.30
C ALA A 48 -4.86 1.72 9.06
N ILE A 49 -5.20 0.44 8.87
CA ILE A 49 -4.48 -0.69 9.47
C ILE A 49 -3.09 -0.81 8.83
N TYR A 50 -3.02 -0.77 7.49
CA TYR A 50 -1.75 -0.82 6.76
C TYR A 50 -0.84 0.36 7.12
N MET A 51 -1.39 1.56 7.29
CA MET A 51 -0.63 2.74 7.76
C MET A 51 0.03 2.48 9.12
N ARG A 52 -0.71 1.90 10.08
CA ARG A 52 -0.15 1.56 11.40
C ARG A 52 0.95 0.51 11.30
N ILE A 53 0.77 -0.48 10.43
CA ILE A 53 1.74 -1.55 10.21
C ILE A 53 3.03 -0.97 9.64
N VAL A 54 2.96 -0.23 8.53
CA VAL A 54 4.14 0.35 7.89
C VAL A 54 4.88 1.32 8.81
N LYS A 55 4.14 2.07 9.64
CA LYS A 55 4.74 3.02 10.59
C LYS A 55 5.56 2.34 11.70
N THR A 56 5.25 1.09 12.05
CA THR A 56 5.84 0.41 13.22
C THR A 56 6.68 -0.81 12.87
N ALA A 57 6.43 -1.46 11.73
CA ALA A 57 7.16 -2.65 11.30
C ALA A 57 8.34 -2.29 10.38
N PRO A 58 9.47 -3.01 10.46
CA PRO A 58 10.55 -2.90 9.49
C PRO A 58 10.04 -3.08 8.05
N ARG A 59 10.47 -2.21 7.13
CA ARG A 59 10.04 -2.20 5.72
C ARG A 59 10.29 -3.55 5.05
N GLU A 60 11.41 -4.18 5.37
CA GLU A 60 11.81 -5.48 4.84
C GLU A 60 10.78 -6.57 5.13
N LEU A 61 10.22 -6.62 6.34
CA LEU A 61 9.22 -7.63 6.69
C LEU A 61 7.90 -7.39 5.96
N VAL A 62 7.53 -6.12 5.78
CA VAL A 62 6.32 -5.75 5.05
C VAL A 62 6.43 -6.11 3.57
N GLU A 63 7.56 -5.81 2.92
CA GLU A 63 7.79 -6.15 1.51
C GLU A 63 7.90 -7.68 1.31
N LYS A 64 8.59 -8.40 2.21
CA LYS A 64 8.64 -9.87 2.18
C LYS A 64 7.24 -10.48 2.27
N ALA A 65 6.40 -10.00 3.20
CA ALA A 65 5.02 -10.46 3.34
C ALA A 65 4.17 -10.15 2.09
N LYS A 66 4.31 -8.93 1.55
CA LYS A 66 3.61 -8.50 0.33
C LYS A 66 4.00 -9.36 -0.86
N SER A 67 5.30 -9.56 -1.12
CA SER A 67 5.79 -10.39 -2.24
C SER A 67 5.20 -11.79 -2.17
N PHE A 68 5.28 -12.44 -1.00
CA PHE A 68 4.69 -13.76 -0.79
C PHE A 68 3.21 -13.83 -1.15
N VAL A 69 2.41 -12.83 -0.75
CA VAL A 69 0.97 -12.81 -1.02
C VAL A 69 0.67 -12.60 -2.51
N MET A 70 1.47 -11.78 -3.19
CA MET A 70 1.32 -11.53 -4.62
C MET A 70 1.59 -12.80 -5.43
N ASP A 71 2.57 -13.60 -5.02
CA ASP A 71 2.90 -14.87 -5.67
C ASP A 71 1.91 -15.99 -5.33
N ALA A 72 1.37 -16.00 -4.11
CA ALA A 72 0.49 -17.07 -3.62
C ALA A 72 -0.94 -17.07 -4.21
N GLY A 73 -1.36 -16.01 -4.90
CA GLY A 73 -2.67 -15.96 -5.58
C GLY A 73 -3.89 -16.12 -4.64
N ALA A 74 -3.78 -15.70 -3.38
CA ALA A 74 -4.79 -15.96 -2.37
C ALA A 74 -6.13 -15.25 -2.62
N ARG A 75 -7.25 -15.93 -2.32
CA ARG A 75 -8.61 -15.35 -2.40
C ARG A 75 -8.79 -14.10 -1.54
N SER A 76 -8.12 -14.03 -0.38
CA SER A 76 -8.13 -12.87 0.50
C SER A 76 -6.71 -12.45 0.82
N LYS A 77 -6.15 -11.62 -0.07
CA LYS A 77 -4.77 -11.13 0.03
C LYS A 77 -4.50 -10.41 1.35
N GLY A 78 -5.40 -9.53 1.82
CA GLY A 78 -5.25 -8.85 3.11
C GLY A 78 -5.12 -9.81 4.30
N LYS A 79 -5.94 -10.87 4.38
CA LYS A 79 -5.83 -11.87 5.46
C LYS A 79 -4.53 -12.67 5.39
N MET A 80 -4.14 -13.10 4.18
CA MET A 80 -2.89 -13.83 3.98
C MET A 80 -1.67 -12.96 4.31
N PHE A 81 -1.72 -11.68 3.98
CA PHE A 81 -0.71 -10.71 4.37
C PHE A 81 -0.56 -10.60 5.88
N MET A 82 -1.67 -10.45 6.62
CA MET A 82 -1.63 -10.36 8.08
C MET A 82 -1.04 -11.63 8.71
N TRP A 83 -1.45 -12.80 8.21
CA TRP A 83 -0.91 -14.08 8.66
C TRP A 83 0.59 -14.19 8.37
N LYS A 84 1.03 -13.89 7.15
CA LYS A 84 2.44 -14.02 6.76
C LYS A 84 3.32 -13.03 7.50
N LEU A 85 2.87 -11.79 7.68
CA LEU A 85 3.59 -10.78 8.44
C LEU A 85 3.75 -11.19 9.91
N LYS A 86 2.72 -11.82 10.51
CA LYS A 86 2.84 -12.37 11.86
C LYS A 86 3.90 -13.46 11.93
N GLN A 87 3.85 -14.42 11.00
CA GLN A 87 4.84 -15.50 10.92
C GLN A 87 6.28 -14.96 10.81
N LEU A 88 6.52 -14.00 9.91
CA LEU A 88 7.85 -13.42 9.72
C LEU A 88 8.35 -12.69 10.99
N LYS A 89 7.47 -12.03 11.73
CA LYS A 89 7.84 -11.38 13.01
C LYS A 89 8.22 -12.40 14.08
N GLU A 90 7.55 -13.55 14.11
CA GLU A 90 7.87 -14.64 15.03
C GLU A 90 9.22 -15.26 14.66
N GLU A 91 9.47 -15.53 13.38
CA GLU A 91 10.76 -16.05 12.89
C GLU A 91 11.94 -15.11 13.20
N GLU A 92 11.78 -13.79 13.02
CA GLU A 92 12.83 -12.83 13.35
C GLU A 92 13.11 -12.75 14.86
N ARG A 93 12.06 -12.82 15.67
CA ARG A 93 12.21 -12.88 17.13
C ARG A 93 12.95 -14.14 17.55
N ASP A 94 12.58 -15.29 16.99
CA ASP A 94 13.19 -16.56 17.38
C ASP A 94 14.67 -16.62 16.96
N LYS A 95 15.06 -16.05 15.81
CA LYS A 95 16.47 -15.88 15.43
C LYS A 95 17.25 -15.04 16.44
N SER A 96 16.66 -13.93 16.90
CA SER A 96 17.31 -13.04 17.89
C SER A 96 17.51 -13.67 19.28
N LEU A 97 16.88 -14.82 19.56
CA LEU A 97 17.04 -15.57 20.81
C LEU A 97 18.12 -16.67 20.71
N VAL A 98 18.60 -16.97 19.51
CA VAL A 98 19.55 -18.06 19.24
C VAL A 98 20.96 -17.53 18.92
N GLU A 99 21.08 -16.25 18.54
CA GLU A 99 22.35 -15.49 18.49
C GLU A 99 22.74 -14.93 19.86
#